data_AF-A0A7X7S4T8-F1
#
_entry.id   AF-A0A7X7S4T8-F1
#
_cell.length_a   1.000
_cell.length_b   1.000
_cell.length_c   1.000
_cell.angle_alpha   90.00
_cell.angle_beta   90.00
_cell.angle_gamma   90.00
#
_symmetry.space_group_name_H-M   'P 1'
#
loop_
_entity.id
_entity.type
_entity.pdbx_description
1 polymer ?
#
loop_
_entity_poly.entity_id
_entity_poly.type
_entity_poly.pdbx_seq_one_letter_code
_entity_poly.pdbx_strand_id
1 'polypeptide(L)'
;MQSPARGCTDSVRHVIEAKAIPGERGLPAGFAHPHASEEARAIAEAGLILRVQVGSGVHGTSISGQDDRDEMGICLEPREFVTGLARVPRGLNGAAEVEFEQYQRHTVWDKPGGLGNRSGAGDLDIVIYSARKWCRLALAGNPTVLLALFVPDDEVVFRDEVGAELVDNAHRFVSKLAAARFLGYLQSQKAAMLGESGAHTNRPELVAVHGYDTKFAMHALRLGVQGVELLRTGRITLPVPEPDLSFLRSVRRGEVALPHVLKSLERAEAELVTAGAGSGVPDEPDRRWVDDWLHRSHLRFWDVP
;
A
#
# COMPACT_ATOMS: atom_id res chain seq x y z
N MET A 1 -35.88 -33.99 -22.15
CA MET A 1 -35.62 -32.65 -21.57
C MET A 1 -34.84 -32.83 -20.28
N GLN A 2 -33.50 -32.71 -20.34
CA GLN A 2 -32.65 -32.56 -19.17
C GLN A 2 -31.83 -31.30 -19.40
N SER A 3 -32.00 -30.33 -18.50
CA SER A 3 -31.23 -29.09 -18.45
C SER A 3 -30.04 -29.32 -17.51
N PRO A 4 -28.78 -29.01 -17.86
CA PRO A 4 -27.70 -29.13 -16.92
C PRO A 4 -27.52 -27.83 -16.14
N ALA A 5 -27.59 -27.94 -14.82
CA ALA A 5 -27.00 -27.00 -13.89
C ALA A 5 -25.47 -26.99 -14.08
N ARG A 6 -24.95 -26.02 -14.84
CA ARG A 6 -23.52 -25.68 -14.92
C ARG A 6 -23.43 -24.16 -15.00
N GLY A 7 -22.99 -23.50 -13.93
CA GLY A 7 -22.85 -22.04 -13.92
C GLY A 7 -22.57 -21.41 -12.55
N CYS A 8 -22.86 -22.10 -11.44
CA CYS A 8 -22.66 -21.55 -10.10
C CYS A 8 -21.33 -21.99 -9.43
N THR A 9 -20.78 -23.14 -9.79
CA THR A 9 -19.57 -23.69 -9.14
C THR A 9 -18.26 -23.10 -9.67
N ASP A 10 -18.19 -22.78 -10.96
CA ASP A 10 -16.96 -22.26 -11.59
C ASP A 10 -16.72 -20.78 -11.25
N SER A 11 -17.80 -20.01 -11.04
CA SER A 11 -17.74 -18.61 -10.62
C SER A 11 -17.33 -18.48 -9.15
N VAL A 12 -17.90 -19.29 -8.26
CA VAL A 12 -17.52 -19.31 -6.84
C VAL A 12 -16.06 -19.76 -6.67
N ARG A 13 -15.62 -20.76 -7.42
CA ARG A 13 -14.23 -21.22 -7.39
C ARG A 13 -13.24 -20.14 -7.88
N HIS A 14 -13.57 -19.42 -8.97
CA HIS A 14 -12.76 -18.29 -9.44
C HIS A 14 -12.65 -17.17 -8.39
N VAL A 15 -13.73 -16.85 -7.68
CA VAL A 15 -13.72 -15.83 -6.62
C VAL A 15 -12.85 -16.27 -5.45
N ILE A 16 -12.95 -17.53 -5.02
CA ILE A 16 -12.11 -18.08 -3.94
C ILE A 16 -10.64 -18.08 -4.35
N GLU A 17 -10.33 -18.53 -5.57
CA GLU A 17 -8.95 -18.54 -6.10
C GLU A 17 -8.38 -17.12 -6.23
N ALA A 18 -9.20 -16.14 -6.62
CA ALA A 18 -8.78 -14.74 -6.74
C ALA A 18 -8.57 -14.05 -5.39
N LYS A 19 -9.29 -14.47 -4.34
CA LYS A 19 -9.11 -13.97 -2.97
C LYS A 19 -7.95 -14.64 -2.22
N ALA A 20 -7.56 -15.84 -2.62
CA ALA A 20 -6.50 -16.59 -1.96
C ALA A 20 -5.16 -15.83 -1.96
N ILE A 21 -4.48 -15.85 -0.83
CA ILE A 21 -3.14 -15.28 -0.68
C ILE A 21 -2.11 -16.40 -0.92
N PRO A 22 -1.22 -16.27 -1.93
CA PRO A 22 -0.22 -17.29 -2.23
C PRO A 22 0.81 -17.47 -1.09
N GLY A 23 1.36 -18.69 -0.99
CA GLY A 23 2.41 -19.06 -0.04
C GLY A 23 2.00 -20.14 0.95
N GLU A 24 2.96 -20.67 1.72
CA GLU A 24 2.63 -21.58 2.82
C GLU A 24 1.79 -20.86 3.88
N ARG A 25 0.72 -21.53 4.33
CA ARG A 25 -0.26 -20.99 5.30
C ARG A 25 0.25 -21.04 6.74
N GLY A 26 1.10 -22.01 7.05
CA GLY A 26 1.77 -22.10 8.33
C GLY A 26 3.11 -21.38 8.28
N LEU A 27 3.29 -20.32 9.06
CA LEU A 27 4.64 -19.82 9.32
C LEU A 27 5.40 -20.86 10.17
N PRO A 28 6.65 -21.21 9.84
CA PRO A 28 7.41 -22.15 10.64
C PRO A 28 7.60 -21.62 12.08
N ALA A 29 7.64 -22.53 13.05
CA ALA A 29 7.88 -22.18 14.44
C ALA A 29 9.21 -21.40 14.58
N GLY A 30 9.13 -20.13 14.98
CA GLY A 30 10.28 -19.21 15.09
C GLY A 30 10.22 -17.98 14.19
N PHE A 31 9.29 -17.90 13.23
CA PHE A 31 9.13 -16.77 12.31
C PHE A 31 7.80 -16.05 12.56
N ALA A 32 7.87 -15.01 13.38
CA ALA A 32 6.82 -14.67 14.32
C ALA A 32 6.42 -13.18 14.18
N HIS A 33 5.72 -12.80 13.11
CA HIS A 33 5.34 -11.41 12.84
C HIS A 33 3.97 -11.07 13.47
N PRO A 34 3.80 -9.91 14.15
CA PRO A 34 2.56 -9.57 14.87
C PRO A 34 1.31 -9.48 13.99
N HIS A 35 1.47 -9.38 12.68
CA HIS A 35 0.39 -9.25 11.70
C HIS A 35 0.34 -10.41 10.70
N ALA A 36 0.89 -11.58 11.03
CA ALA A 36 0.99 -12.70 10.09
C ALA A 36 0.40 -14.01 10.61
N SER A 37 -0.47 -13.96 11.62
CA SER A 37 -1.17 -15.15 12.12
C SER A 37 -2.14 -15.72 11.08
N GLU A 38 -2.42 -17.02 11.20
CA GLU A 38 -3.35 -17.72 10.32
C GLU A 38 -4.78 -17.17 10.46
N GLU A 39 -5.17 -16.77 11.68
CA GLU A 39 -6.45 -16.12 11.95
C GLU A 39 -6.55 -14.77 11.24
N ALA A 40 -5.47 -13.96 11.26
CA ALA A 40 -5.43 -12.70 10.54
C ALA A 40 -5.50 -12.92 9.02
N ARG A 41 -4.86 -13.98 8.49
CA ARG A 41 -4.96 -14.37 7.07
C ARG A 41 -6.40 -14.73 6.71
N ALA A 42 -7.04 -15.59 7.50
CA ALA A 42 -8.41 -16.04 7.25
C ALA A 42 -9.40 -14.88 7.23
N ILE A 43 -9.26 -13.93 8.16
CA ILE A 43 -10.05 -12.69 8.17
C ILE A 43 -9.80 -11.86 6.90
N ALA A 44 -8.53 -11.64 6.56
CA ALA A 44 -8.15 -10.83 5.41
C ALA A 44 -8.68 -11.40 4.08
N GLU A 45 -8.61 -12.72 3.88
CA GLU A 45 -9.14 -13.38 2.69
C GLU A 45 -10.66 -13.37 2.62
N ALA A 46 -11.34 -13.68 3.72
CA ALA A 46 -12.81 -13.72 3.77
C ALA A 46 -13.41 -12.34 3.47
N GLY A 47 -12.84 -11.30 4.08
CA GLY A 47 -13.30 -9.92 3.94
C GLY A 47 -12.75 -9.17 2.73
N LEU A 48 -11.89 -9.76 1.89
CA LEU A 48 -11.20 -9.03 0.82
C LEU A 48 -12.19 -8.38 -0.16
N ILE A 49 -12.08 -7.06 -0.33
CA ILE A 49 -12.88 -6.26 -1.29
C ILE A 49 -12.03 -5.69 -2.43
N LEU A 50 -10.74 -5.46 -2.19
CA LEU A 50 -9.79 -4.89 -3.15
C LEU A 50 -8.41 -5.46 -2.87
N ARG A 51 -7.69 -5.88 -3.92
CA ARG A 51 -6.25 -6.19 -3.91
C ARG A 51 -5.65 -5.70 -5.21
N VAL A 52 -4.60 -4.90 -5.09
CA VAL A 52 -3.91 -4.29 -6.23
C VAL A 52 -2.42 -4.53 -6.12
N GLN A 53 -1.75 -4.63 -7.25
CA GLN A 53 -0.31 -4.54 -7.29
C GLN A 53 0.09 -3.11 -6.90
N VAL A 54 1.10 -2.99 -6.05
CA VAL A 54 1.75 -1.73 -5.69
C VAL A 54 3.25 -1.88 -5.93
N GLY A 55 4.04 -0.88 -5.56
CA GLY A 55 5.49 -0.99 -5.63
C GLY A 55 6.09 -0.42 -6.91
N SER A 56 7.39 -0.68 -7.10
CA SER A 56 8.21 0.08 -8.04
C SER A 56 7.82 -0.11 -9.52
N GLY A 57 7.27 -1.26 -9.88
CA GLY A 57 6.74 -1.58 -11.21
C GLY A 57 5.53 -0.74 -11.59
N VAL A 58 4.54 -0.62 -10.69
CA VAL A 58 3.32 0.19 -10.90
C VAL A 58 3.62 1.67 -11.05
N HIS A 59 4.66 2.16 -10.36
CA HIS A 59 5.15 3.54 -10.54
C HIS A 59 5.93 3.74 -11.86
N GLY A 60 6.27 2.66 -12.57
CA GLY A 60 7.16 2.67 -13.72
C GLY A 60 8.65 2.82 -13.35
N THR A 61 9.01 2.83 -12.08
CA THR A 61 10.36 3.20 -11.59
C THR A 61 11.33 2.04 -11.47
N SER A 62 10.94 0.83 -11.84
CA SER A 62 11.80 -0.34 -11.74
C SER A 62 12.98 -0.28 -12.72
N ILE A 63 14.09 -0.90 -12.30
CA ILE A 63 15.29 -1.07 -13.11
C ILE A 63 15.53 -2.57 -13.21
N SER A 64 15.27 -3.13 -14.40
CA SER A 64 15.33 -4.57 -14.77
C SER A 64 14.15 -5.44 -14.30
N GLY A 65 13.67 -6.30 -15.21
CA GLY A 65 12.45 -7.13 -15.07
C GLY A 65 12.57 -8.31 -14.10
N GLN A 66 13.02 -8.03 -12.88
CA GLN A 66 13.20 -8.96 -11.77
C GLN A 66 12.79 -8.28 -10.45
N ASP A 67 11.65 -7.59 -10.45
CA ASP A 67 11.15 -6.92 -9.26
C ASP A 67 10.47 -7.91 -8.29
N ASP A 68 10.51 -7.56 -7.01
CA ASP A 68 9.57 -8.06 -6.01
C ASP A 68 8.15 -7.61 -6.39
N ARG A 69 7.17 -8.50 -6.21
CA ARG A 69 5.76 -8.17 -6.41
C ARG A 69 5.21 -7.68 -5.08
N ASP A 70 4.95 -6.38 -4.98
CA ASP A 70 4.25 -5.82 -3.82
C ASP A 70 2.73 -5.78 -4.12
N GLU A 71 1.90 -6.16 -3.15
CA GLU A 71 0.45 -6.01 -3.22
C GLU A 71 -0.11 -5.33 -1.97
N MET A 72 -1.14 -4.52 -2.19
CA MET A 72 -1.93 -3.93 -1.12
C MET A 72 -3.39 -4.36 -1.28
N GLY A 73 -4.01 -4.74 -0.18
CA GLY A 73 -5.43 -5.03 -0.14
C GLY A 73 -6.18 -4.34 0.99
N ILE A 74 -7.50 -4.41 0.89
CA ILE A 74 -8.47 -3.90 1.87
C ILE A 74 -9.48 -5.01 2.12
N CYS A 75 -9.76 -5.29 3.39
CA CYS A 75 -10.74 -6.29 3.79
C CYS A 75 -11.74 -5.72 4.81
N LEU A 76 -12.99 -6.15 4.74
CA LEU A 76 -14.00 -5.88 5.75
C LEU A 76 -13.84 -6.83 6.94
N GLU A 77 -13.96 -6.29 8.15
CA GLU A 77 -13.78 -7.04 9.38
C GLU A 77 -15.06 -7.83 9.77
N PRO A 78 -14.94 -9.05 10.34
CA PRO A 78 -16.08 -9.76 10.93
C PRO A 78 -16.69 -8.99 12.10
N ARG A 79 -17.98 -9.23 12.37
CA ARG A 79 -18.77 -8.46 13.34
C ARG A 79 -18.13 -8.41 14.72
N GLU A 80 -17.58 -9.52 15.19
CA GLU A 80 -16.93 -9.64 16.50
C GLU A 80 -15.64 -8.83 16.65
N PHE A 81 -14.98 -8.47 15.54
CA PHE A 81 -13.80 -7.58 15.52
C PHE A 81 -14.18 -6.10 15.44
N VAL A 82 -15.40 -5.79 14.99
CA VAL A 82 -15.89 -4.41 14.88
C VAL A 82 -16.69 -3.99 16.12
N THR A 83 -17.60 -4.84 16.58
CA THR A 83 -18.51 -4.55 17.69
C THR A 83 -18.15 -5.28 18.98
N GLY A 84 -17.27 -6.27 18.91
CA GLY A 84 -16.86 -7.11 20.04
C GLY A 84 -15.44 -6.84 20.51
N LEU A 85 -14.91 -7.77 21.31
CA LEU A 85 -13.55 -7.74 21.85
C LEU A 85 -12.64 -8.78 21.17
N ALA A 86 -13.04 -9.31 20.01
CA ALA A 86 -12.26 -10.34 19.33
C ALA A 86 -10.89 -9.81 18.93
N ARG A 87 -9.89 -10.70 19.03
CA ARG A 87 -8.49 -10.42 18.73
C ARG A 87 -7.87 -11.59 17.99
N VAL A 88 -6.75 -11.34 17.33
CA VAL A 88 -5.96 -12.38 16.68
C VAL A 88 -4.68 -12.64 17.48
N PRO A 89 -4.11 -13.85 17.40
CA PRO A 89 -2.82 -14.14 18.02
C PRO A 89 -1.73 -13.17 17.51
N ARG A 90 -0.96 -12.64 18.45
CA ARG A 90 0.27 -11.90 18.15
C ARG A 90 1.32 -12.94 17.78
N GLY A 91 1.68 -13.01 16.50
CA GLY A 91 2.49 -14.09 15.92
C GLY A 91 3.82 -14.43 16.62
N LEU A 92 4.28 -13.66 17.61
CA LEU A 92 5.50 -13.85 18.41
C LEU A 92 5.52 -15.10 19.30
N ASN A 93 4.37 -15.49 19.86
CA ASN A 93 4.12 -16.66 20.71
C ASN A 93 2.64 -16.56 21.10
N GLY A 94 1.78 -17.52 20.76
CA GLY A 94 0.30 -17.45 20.85
C GLY A 94 -0.32 -17.19 22.23
N ALA A 95 0.44 -16.76 23.24
CA ALA A 95 -0.04 -16.31 24.54
C ALA A 95 -0.52 -14.84 24.55
N ALA A 96 -0.09 -14.00 23.59
CA ALA A 96 -0.51 -12.60 23.51
C ALA A 96 -1.40 -12.37 22.27
N GLU A 97 -2.39 -11.50 22.41
CA GLU A 97 -3.35 -11.16 21.35
C GLU A 97 -3.28 -9.68 20.97
N VAL A 98 -3.56 -9.37 19.69
CA VAL A 98 -3.61 -8.02 19.15
C VAL A 98 -4.93 -7.77 18.41
N GLU A 99 -5.32 -6.50 18.33
CA GLU A 99 -6.43 -6.10 17.46
C GLU A 99 -6.08 -6.39 15.99
N PHE A 100 -7.05 -6.90 15.24
CA PHE A 100 -6.87 -7.08 13.80
C PHE A 100 -6.98 -5.73 13.08
N GLU A 101 -5.82 -5.23 12.69
CA GLU A 101 -5.69 -3.96 11.97
C GLU A 101 -5.14 -4.19 10.55
N GLN A 102 -4.38 -5.28 10.35
CA GLN A 102 -3.83 -5.68 9.07
C GLN A 102 -3.32 -7.12 9.12
N TYR A 103 -3.18 -7.72 7.93
CA TYR A 103 -2.41 -8.93 7.66
C TYR A 103 -1.19 -8.60 6.79
N GLN A 104 -0.07 -9.27 7.02
CA GLN A 104 1.16 -9.16 6.23
C GLN A 104 1.74 -10.53 5.90
N ARG A 105 2.24 -10.66 4.67
CA ARG A 105 2.91 -11.85 4.18
C ARG A 105 4.02 -11.47 3.23
N HIS A 106 5.21 -12.00 3.46
CA HIS A 106 6.32 -11.92 2.51
C HIS A 106 6.77 -13.34 2.24
N THR A 107 6.79 -13.80 0.99
CA THR A 107 7.20 -15.19 0.66
C THR A 107 8.64 -15.48 1.05
N VAL A 108 9.48 -14.44 1.12
CA VAL A 108 10.88 -14.56 1.56
C VAL A 108 11.02 -15.03 3.01
N TRP A 109 9.96 -14.91 3.82
CA TRP A 109 9.95 -15.38 5.22
C TRP A 109 9.95 -16.91 5.35
N ASP A 110 9.68 -17.65 4.26
CA ASP A 110 9.71 -19.13 4.27
C ASP A 110 11.14 -19.68 4.15
N LYS A 111 12.07 -18.84 3.69
CA LYS A 111 13.48 -19.20 3.50
C LYS A 111 14.21 -19.17 4.85
N PRO A 112 15.29 -19.96 5.04
CA PRO A 112 16.16 -19.84 6.22
C PRO A 112 16.54 -18.37 6.48
N GLY A 113 16.42 -17.91 7.73
CA GLY A 113 16.55 -16.50 8.12
C GLY A 113 15.22 -15.77 8.36
N GLY A 114 14.12 -16.28 7.79
CA GLY A 114 12.74 -15.81 7.94
C GLY A 114 12.55 -14.31 7.96
N LEU A 115 12.07 -13.74 9.07
CA LEU A 115 11.79 -12.29 9.17
C LEU A 115 13.01 -11.39 8.95
N GLY A 116 14.23 -11.92 9.06
CA GLY A 116 15.46 -11.19 8.76
C GLY A 116 15.74 -11.06 7.25
N ASN A 117 15.04 -11.82 6.42
CA ASN A 117 15.23 -11.81 4.99
C ASN A 117 14.66 -10.54 4.36
N ARG A 118 15.36 -10.04 3.34
CA ARG A 118 14.88 -8.93 2.50
C ARG A 118 14.35 -9.50 1.20
N SER A 119 13.18 -9.03 0.78
CA SER A 119 12.55 -9.41 -0.47
C SER A 119 13.42 -9.07 -1.67
N GLY A 120 13.42 -9.95 -2.66
CA GLY A 120 14.11 -9.75 -3.93
C GLY A 120 13.28 -10.30 -5.09
N ALA A 121 13.96 -10.47 -6.23
CA ALA A 121 13.34 -10.95 -7.46
C ALA A 121 12.50 -12.22 -7.25
N GLY A 122 11.22 -12.15 -7.63
CA GLY A 122 10.29 -13.28 -7.54
C GLY A 122 9.69 -13.52 -6.15
N ASP A 123 10.02 -12.71 -5.15
CA ASP A 123 9.31 -12.69 -3.87
C ASP A 123 8.01 -11.86 -3.99
N LEU A 124 7.00 -12.22 -3.19
CA LEU A 124 5.71 -11.58 -3.11
C LEU A 124 5.50 -11.03 -1.69
N ASP A 125 5.23 -9.73 -1.63
CA ASP A 125 5.03 -8.96 -0.41
C ASP A 125 3.61 -8.42 -0.39
N ILE A 126 2.80 -8.82 0.59
CA ILE A 126 1.39 -8.49 0.67
C ILE A 126 1.12 -7.81 2.01
N VAL A 127 0.40 -6.70 1.95
CA VAL A 127 -0.29 -6.13 3.10
C VAL A 127 -1.77 -5.99 2.81
N ILE A 128 -2.62 -6.54 3.68
CA ILE A 128 -4.08 -6.34 3.61
C ILE A 128 -4.50 -5.60 4.86
N TYR A 129 -5.04 -4.41 4.68
CA TYR A 129 -5.54 -3.59 5.77
C TYR A 129 -6.99 -3.94 6.10
N SER A 130 -7.33 -3.85 7.38
CA SER A 130 -8.74 -3.72 7.77
C SER A 130 -9.33 -2.45 7.15
N ALA A 131 -10.60 -2.47 6.74
CA ALA A 131 -11.22 -1.36 6.04
C ALA A 131 -11.24 -0.10 6.92
N ARG A 132 -11.53 -0.25 8.22
CA ARG A 132 -11.51 0.87 9.17
C ARG A 132 -10.12 1.51 9.28
N LYS A 133 -9.07 0.68 9.41
CA LYS A 133 -7.69 1.17 9.46
C LYS A 133 -7.30 1.89 8.18
N TRP A 134 -7.58 1.26 7.04
CA TRP A 134 -7.25 1.80 5.74
C TRP A 134 -7.93 3.16 5.54
N CYS A 135 -9.24 3.27 5.81
CA CYS A 135 -10.00 4.51 5.71
C CYS A 135 -9.43 5.61 6.62
N ARG A 136 -9.07 5.28 7.87
CA ARG A 136 -8.44 6.24 8.80
C ARG A 136 -7.12 6.78 8.25
N LEU A 137 -6.30 5.92 7.64
CA LEU A 137 -5.02 6.33 7.03
C LEU A 137 -5.24 7.14 5.74
N ALA A 138 -6.18 6.72 4.89
CA ALA A 138 -6.52 7.38 3.63
C ALA A 138 -7.10 8.78 3.87
N LEU A 139 -8.07 8.92 4.79
CA LEU A 139 -8.63 10.20 5.23
C LEU A 139 -7.56 11.14 5.81
N ALA A 140 -6.52 10.58 6.43
CA ALA A 140 -5.41 11.36 6.94
C ALA A 140 -4.41 11.78 5.84
N GLY A 141 -4.62 11.37 4.58
CA GLY A 141 -3.76 11.72 3.45
C GLY A 141 -2.51 10.84 3.31
N ASN A 142 -2.52 9.62 3.84
CA ASN A 142 -1.33 8.75 3.81
C ASN A 142 -0.98 8.36 2.35
N PRO A 143 0.24 8.68 1.88
CA PRO A 143 0.62 8.51 0.48
C PRO A 143 0.63 7.05 0.04
N THR A 144 1.01 6.12 0.91
CA THR A 144 1.15 4.71 0.56
C THR A 144 -0.21 4.05 0.35
N VAL A 145 -1.16 4.28 1.24
CA VAL A 145 -2.48 3.62 1.17
C VAL A 145 -3.40 4.24 0.12
N LEU A 146 -3.26 5.55 -0.15
CA LEU A 146 -4.04 6.25 -1.17
C LEU A 146 -3.79 5.72 -2.59
N LEU A 147 -2.60 5.16 -2.86
CA LEU A 147 -2.27 4.61 -4.17
C LEU A 147 -3.30 3.56 -4.63
N ALA A 148 -3.84 2.77 -3.71
CA ALA A 148 -4.81 1.72 -4.03
C ALA A 148 -6.06 2.22 -4.77
N LEU A 149 -6.41 3.50 -4.61
CA LEU A 149 -7.54 4.13 -5.29
C LEU A 149 -7.26 4.56 -6.72
N PHE A 150 -5.99 4.58 -7.13
CA PHE A 150 -5.55 5.14 -8.42
C PHE A 150 -4.79 4.12 -9.28
N VAL A 151 -4.69 2.86 -8.83
CA VAL A 151 -4.04 1.79 -9.59
C VAL A 151 -4.85 1.49 -10.86
N PRO A 152 -4.20 1.42 -12.05
CA PRO A 152 -4.84 1.03 -13.30
C PRO A 152 -5.49 -0.35 -13.23
N ASP A 153 -6.55 -0.58 -14.03
CA ASP A 153 -7.32 -1.83 -13.99
C ASP A 153 -6.49 -3.09 -14.32
N ASP A 154 -5.43 -2.97 -15.13
CA ASP A 154 -4.51 -4.06 -15.48
C ASP A 154 -3.57 -4.48 -14.33
N GLU A 155 -3.45 -3.63 -13.32
CA GLU A 155 -2.68 -3.87 -12.08
C GLU A 155 -3.59 -4.27 -10.90
N VAL A 156 -4.90 -4.43 -11.13
CA VAL A 156 -5.87 -4.92 -10.14
C VAL A 156 -5.82 -6.44 -10.09
N VAL A 157 -5.54 -6.99 -8.90
CA VAL A 157 -5.48 -8.44 -8.66
C VAL A 157 -6.85 -8.99 -8.28
N PHE A 158 -7.62 -8.23 -7.49
CA PHE A 158 -8.98 -8.57 -7.09
C PHE A 158 -9.78 -7.29 -6.81
N ARG A 159 -11.04 -7.26 -7.24
CA ARG A 159 -11.99 -6.18 -6.92
C ARG A 159 -13.41 -6.73 -7.00
N ASP A 160 -14.17 -6.59 -5.93
CA ASP A 160 -15.62 -6.82 -5.95
C ASP A 160 -16.40 -5.50 -6.08
N GLU A 161 -17.72 -5.55 -5.98
CA GLU A 161 -18.58 -4.36 -6.08
C GLU A 161 -18.32 -3.33 -4.98
N VAL A 162 -17.94 -3.76 -3.78
CA VAL A 162 -17.64 -2.87 -2.65
C VAL A 162 -16.31 -2.16 -2.87
N GLY A 163 -15.30 -2.89 -3.36
CA GLY A 163 -14.02 -2.34 -3.79
C GLY A 163 -14.17 -1.39 -4.99
N ALA A 164 -15.04 -1.70 -5.95
CA ALA A 164 -15.34 -0.82 -7.09
C ALA A 164 -15.98 0.50 -6.64
N GLU A 165 -17.00 0.44 -5.77
CA GLU A 165 -17.63 1.64 -5.19
C GLU A 165 -16.59 2.53 -4.47
N LEU A 166 -15.66 1.91 -3.74
CA LEU A 166 -14.59 2.62 -3.06
C LEU A 166 -13.67 3.37 -4.05
N VAL A 167 -13.22 2.69 -5.11
CA VAL A 167 -12.34 3.27 -6.15
C VAL A 167 -13.04 4.39 -6.93
N ASP A 168 -14.30 4.19 -7.32
CA ASP A 168 -15.10 5.19 -8.03
C ASP A 168 -15.29 6.49 -7.22
N ASN A 169 -15.18 6.37 -5.88
CA ASN A 169 -15.30 7.47 -4.94
C ASN A 169 -13.94 7.94 -4.38
N ALA A 170 -12.82 7.66 -5.07
CA ALA A 170 -11.48 8.07 -4.65
C ALA A 170 -11.38 9.56 -4.24
N HIS A 171 -12.08 10.44 -4.98
CA HIS A 171 -12.14 11.88 -4.73
C HIS A 171 -12.63 12.25 -3.31
N ARG A 172 -13.40 11.39 -2.65
CA ARG A 172 -13.91 11.59 -1.28
C ARG A 172 -12.81 11.52 -0.22
N PHE A 173 -11.70 10.84 -0.51
CA PHE A 173 -10.57 10.69 0.42
C PHE A 173 -9.53 11.80 0.28
N VAL A 174 -9.52 12.52 -0.85
CA VAL A 174 -8.46 13.49 -1.16
C VAL A 174 -8.77 14.84 -0.52
N SER A 175 -7.78 15.37 0.20
CA SER A 175 -7.86 16.68 0.83
C SER A 175 -6.48 17.30 1.03
N LYS A 176 -6.45 18.57 1.47
CA LYS A 176 -5.21 19.27 1.82
C LYS A 176 -4.42 18.61 2.96
N LEU A 177 -5.05 17.75 3.76
CA LEU A 177 -4.35 16.98 4.80
C LEU A 177 -3.23 16.11 4.22
N ALA A 178 -3.35 15.70 2.95
CA ALA A 178 -2.29 14.98 2.23
C ALA A 178 -0.98 15.79 2.15
N ALA A 179 -1.02 17.12 2.08
CA ALA A 179 0.18 17.94 1.91
C ALA A 179 1.21 17.71 3.04
N ALA A 180 0.76 17.76 4.29
CA ALA A 180 1.62 17.52 5.45
C ALA A 180 2.14 16.08 5.50
N ARG A 181 1.32 15.10 5.09
CA ARG A 181 1.75 13.69 5.05
C ARG A 181 2.78 13.42 3.97
N PHE A 182 2.53 13.84 2.74
CA PHE A 182 3.48 13.68 1.63
C PHE A 182 4.81 14.37 1.94
N LEU A 183 4.76 15.59 2.49
CA LEU A 183 5.96 16.32 2.91
C LEU A 183 6.73 15.59 4.02
N GLY A 184 6.06 15.13 5.08
CA GLY A 184 6.71 14.41 6.17
C GLY A 184 7.35 13.09 5.72
N TYR A 185 6.68 12.36 4.80
CA TYR A 185 7.25 11.14 4.21
C TYR A 185 8.45 11.46 3.32
N LEU A 186 8.38 12.50 2.48
CA LEU A 186 9.51 12.95 1.66
C LEU A 186 10.72 13.29 2.53
N GLN A 187 10.52 14.10 3.57
CA GLN A 187 11.57 14.49 4.51
C GLN A 187 12.19 13.28 5.22
N SER A 188 11.36 12.31 5.62
CA SER A 188 11.85 11.07 6.24
C SER A 188 12.72 10.25 5.27
N GLN A 189 12.34 10.17 3.99
CA GLN A 189 13.13 9.49 2.96
C GLN A 189 14.44 10.24 2.67
N LYS A 190 14.41 11.58 2.66
CA LYS A 190 15.61 12.42 2.53
C LYS A 190 16.57 12.26 3.72
N ALA A 191 16.08 12.24 4.94
CA ALA A 191 16.88 11.99 6.14
C ALA A 191 17.53 10.59 6.11
N ALA A 192 16.76 9.57 5.71
CA ALA A 192 17.26 8.21 5.53
C ALA A 192 18.31 8.12 4.41
N MET A 193 18.12 8.83 3.29
CA MET A 193 19.09 8.92 2.19
C MET A 193 20.44 9.47 2.67
N LEU A 194 20.42 10.46 3.58
CA LEU A 194 21.61 11.11 4.13
C LEU A 194 22.22 10.36 5.33
N GLY A 195 21.56 9.32 5.84
CA GLY A 195 22.03 8.56 7.00
C GLY A 195 21.95 9.34 8.31
N GLU A 196 20.97 10.25 8.45
CA GLU A 196 20.78 11.03 9.67
C GLU A 196 20.42 10.13 10.87
N SER A 197 20.94 10.47 12.05
CA SER A 197 20.71 9.71 13.29
C SER A 197 19.21 9.59 13.61
N GLY A 198 18.73 8.35 13.75
CA GLY A 198 17.32 8.06 14.05
C GLY A 198 16.43 7.85 12.82
N ALA A 199 16.95 8.05 11.60
CA ALA A 199 16.28 7.65 10.36
C ALA A 199 16.47 6.15 10.07
N HIS A 200 15.66 5.62 9.14
CA HIS A 200 15.94 4.29 8.57
C HIS A 200 17.35 4.27 7.99
N THR A 201 18.08 3.20 8.24
CA THR A 201 19.49 3.08 7.85
C THR A 201 19.61 3.15 6.33
N ASN A 202 20.48 4.03 5.83
CA ASN A 202 20.86 4.07 4.42
C ASN A 202 21.43 2.71 3.98
N ARG A 203 21.35 2.43 2.68
CA ARG A 203 21.96 1.24 2.07
C ARG A 203 23.44 1.48 1.80
N PRO A 204 24.38 0.93 2.61
CA PRO A 204 25.81 1.21 2.46
C PRO A 204 26.34 0.80 1.08
N GLU A 205 25.76 -0.24 0.49
CA GLU A 205 26.10 -0.72 -0.84
C GLU A 205 25.80 0.31 -1.94
N LEU A 206 24.69 1.06 -1.84
CA LEU A 206 24.36 2.11 -2.82
C LEU A 206 25.20 3.36 -2.58
N VAL A 207 25.42 3.71 -1.31
CA VAL A 207 26.27 4.85 -0.93
C VAL A 207 27.69 4.65 -1.42
N ALA A 208 28.24 3.44 -1.31
CA ALA A 208 29.59 3.12 -1.78
C ALA A 208 29.75 3.29 -3.31
N VAL A 209 28.70 3.02 -4.09
CA VAL A 209 28.74 3.09 -5.57
C VAL A 209 28.40 4.49 -6.08
N HIS A 210 27.38 5.13 -5.52
CA HIS A 210 26.79 6.36 -6.07
C HIS A 210 27.00 7.60 -5.20
N GLY A 211 27.58 7.45 -4.00
CA GLY A 211 27.78 8.51 -3.03
C GLY A 211 26.56 8.83 -2.15
N TYR A 212 25.40 8.21 -2.41
CA TYR A 212 24.17 8.34 -1.62
C TYR A 212 23.20 7.16 -1.90
N ASP A 213 22.17 6.98 -1.07
CA ASP A 213 21.14 5.95 -1.30
C ASP A 213 20.17 6.37 -2.42
N THR A 214 20.41 5.88 -3.64
CA THR A 214 19.61 6.20 -4.83
C THR A 214 18.16 5.69 -4.75
N LYS A 215 17.86 4.69 -3.91
CA LYS A 215 16.47 4.19 -3.72
C LYS A 215 15.69 5.18 -2.87
N PHE A 216 16.25 5.63 -1.75
CA PHE A 216 15.62 6.64 -0.90
C PHE A 216 15.50 7.99 -1.62
N ALA A 217 16.50 8.38 -2.39
CA ALA A 217 16.44 9.58 -3.24
C ALA A 217 15.25 9.55 -4.22
N MET A 218 15.11 8.46 -4.99
CA MET A 218 14.01 8.31 -5.94
C MET A 218 12.65 8.30 -5.23
N HIS A 219 12.51 7.58 -4.11
CA HIS A 219 11.25 7.55 -3.36
C HIS A 219 10.85 8.93 -2.83
N ALA A 220 11.80 9.69 -2.29
CA ALA A 220 11.55 11.05 -1.82
C ALA A 220 11.05 11.96 -2.95
N LEU A 221 11.71 11.92 -4.12
CA LEU A 221 11.29 12.71 -5.29
C LEU A 221 9.93 12.25 -5.83
N ARG A 222 9.67 10.93 -5.89
CA ARG A 222 8.39 10.38 -6.32
C ARG A 222 7.24 10.87 -5.43
N LEU A 223 7.44 10.90 -4.11
CA LEU A 223 6.46 11.48 -3.16
C LEU A 223 6.21 12.95 -3.47
N GLY A 224 7.25 13.71 -3.79
CA GLY A 224 7.12 15.10 -4.25
C GLY A 224 6.20 15.24 -5.46
N VAL A 225 6.53 14.54 -6.55
CA VAL A 225 5.80 14.57 -7.82
C VAL A 225 4.33 14.17 -7.62
N GLN A 226 4.09 12.99 -7.02
CA GLN A 226 2.74 12.46 -6.84
C GLN A 226 1.92 13.30 -5.86
N GLY A 227 2.52 13.82 -4.81
CA GLY A 227 1.82 14.67 -3.84
C GLY A 227 1.41 16.00 -4.46
N VAL A 228 2.25 16.61 -5.31
CA VAL A 228 1.91 17.83 -6.05
C VAL A 228 0.79 17.57 -7.04
N GLU A 229 0.82 16.45 -7.78
CA GLU A 229 -0.26 16.05 -8.69
C GLU A 229 -1.58 15.88 -7.93
N LEU A 230 -1.56 15.12 -6.83
CA LEU A 230 -2.74 14.86 -5.99
C LEU A 230 -3.36 16.16 -5.48
N LEU A 231 -2.56 17.07 -4.93
CA LEU A 231 -3.04 18.33 -4.36
C LEU A 231 -3.56 19.32 -5.41
N ARG A 232 -3.09 19.22 -6.65
CA ARG A 232 -3.54 20.08 -7.75
C ARG A 232 -4.77 19.53 -8.48
N THR A 233 -4.90 18.22 -8.58
CA THR A 233 -5.87 17.57 -9.49
C THR A 233 -6.86 16.65 -8.80
N GLY A 234 -6.61 16.27 -7.54
CA GLY A 234 -7.37 15.25 -6.85
C GLY A 234 -7.05 13.80 -7.27
N ARG A 235 -6.00 13.59 -8.08
CA ARG A 235 -5.63 12.26 -8.61
C ARG A 235 -4.13 12.02 -8.59
N ILE A 236 -3.74 10.75 -8.59
CA ILE A 236 -2.37 10.29 -8.87
C ILE A 236 -2.42 9.50 -10.17
N THR A 237 -1.52 9.79 -11.11
CA THR A 237 -1.39 9.00 -12.33
C THR A 237 -0.30 7.94 -12.15
N LEU A 238 -0.62 6.70 -12.52
CA LEU A 238 0.28 5.54 -12.45
C LEU A 238 0.31 4.85 -13.82
N PRO A 239 1.49 4.58 -14.40
CA PRO A 239 2.82 4.97 -13.92
C PRO A 239 3.02 6.50 -13.88
N VAL A 240 4.08 6.97 -13.20
CA VAL A 240 4.37 8.40 -13.11
C VAL A 240 4.47 8.98 -14.53
N PRO A 241 3.81 10.13 -14.84
CA PRO A 241 3.91 10.74 -16.17
C PRO A 241 5.30 11.25 -16.51
N GLU A 242 5.59 11.37 -17.81
CA GLU A 242 6.76 12.12 -18.28
C GLU A 242 6.52 13.64 -18.12
N PRO A 243 7.58 14.45 -17.88
CA PRO A 243 9.01 14.10 -17.87
C PRO A 243 9.55 13.54 -16.55
N ASP A 244 8.72 13.47 -15.50
CA ASP A 244 9.17 13.13 -14.15
C ASP A 244 9.65 11.68 -14.05
N LEU A 245 9.00 10.75 -14.77
CA LEU A 245 9.39 9.34 -14.78
C LEU A 245 10.84 9.14 -15.24
N SER A 246 11.24 9.75 -16.35
CA SER A 246 12.60 9.65 -16.86
C SER A 246 13.63 10.20 -15.87
N PHE A 247 13.31 11.29 -15.17
CA PHE A 247 14.17 11.86 -14.13
C PHE A 247 14.26 10.96 -12.89
N LEU A 248 13.13 10.41 -12.41
CA LEU A 248 13.13 9.47 -11.28
C LEU A 248 13.98 8.23 -11.58
N ARG A 249 13.90 7.71 -12.82
CA ARG A 249 14.70 6.57 -13.28
C ARG A 249 16.19 6.90 -13.35
N SER A 250 16.59 8.11 -13.78
CA SER A 250 18.00 8.51 -13.82
C SER A 250 18.59 8.68 -12.41
N VAL A 251 17.83 9.22 -11.47
CA VAL A 251 18.21 9.26 -10.04
C VAL A 251 18.37 7.85 -9.49
N ARG A 252 17.41 6.94 -9.78
CA ARG A 252 17.47 5.55 -9.31
C ARG A 252 18.71 4.81 -9.84
N ARG A 253 19.14 5.09 -11.08
CA ARG A 253 20.38 4.56 -11.69
C ARG A 253 21.67 5.24 -11.17
N GLY A 254 21.55 6.30 -10.37
CA GLY A 254 22.70 7.06 -9.87
C GLY A 254 23.37 7.93 -10.93
N GLU A 255 22.66 8.29 -12.00
CA GLU A 255 23.17 9.14 -13.10
C GLU A 255 23.15 10.64 -12.72
N VAL A 256 22.42 10.99 -11.65
CA VAL A 256 22.28 12.36 -11.18
C VAL A 256 23.16 12.57 -9.95
N ALA A 257 23.99 13.61 -9.99
CA ALA A 257 24.85 13.97 -8.86
C ALA A 257 24.02 14.42 -7.65
N LEU A 258 24.47 14.08 -6.44
CA LEU A 258 23.78 14.39 -5.18
C LEU A 258 23.36 15.88 -5.03
N PRO A 259 24.18 16.89 -5.39
CA PRO A 259 23.75 18.29 -5.28
C PRO A 259 22.52 18.62 -6.14
N HIS A 260 22.37 17.98 -7.29
CA HIS A 260 21.19 18.16 -8.16
C HIS A 260 19.96 17.45 -7.60
N VAL A 261 20.15 16.27 -7.00
CA VAL A 261 19.07 15.56 -6.28
C VAL A 261 18.55 16.40 -5.11
N LEU A 262 19.45 16.94 -4.28
CA LEU A 262 19.08 17.79 -3.14
C LEU A 262 18.31 19.03 -3.58
N LYS A 263 18.77 19.72 -4.62
CA LYS A 263 18.05 20.87 -5.19
C LYS A 263 16.66 20.50 -5.70
N SER A 264 16.51 19.31 -6.29
CA SER A 264 15.22 18.81 -6.77
C SER A 264 14.27 18.46 -5.62
N LEU A 265 14.80 17.91 -4.51
CA LEU A 265 14.04 17.66 -3.29
C LEU A 265 13.56 18.95 -2.64
N GLU A 266 14.42 19.96 -2.51
CA GLU A 266 14.04 21.29 -1.99
C GLU A 266 12.92 21.92 -2.82
N ARG A 267 13.02 21.81 -4.15
CA ARG A 267 11.96 22.26 -5.05
C ARG A 267 10.66 21.50 -4.81
N ALA A 268 10.72 20.17 -4.73
CA ALA A 268 9.54 19.34 -4.48
C ALA A 268 8.87 19.66 -3.13
N GLU A 269 9.66 19.86 -2.07
CA GLU A 269 9.16 20.31 -0.76
C GLU A 269 8.42 21.65 -0.87
N ALA A 270 9.01 22.64 -1.55
CA ALA A 270 8.39 23.95 -1.75
C ALA A 270 7.11 23.88 -2.61
N GLU A 271 7.09 23.03 -3.64
CA GLU A 271 5.91 22.82 -4.49
C GLU A 271 4.77 22.13 -3.72
N LEU A 272 5.07 21.16 -2.85
CA LEU A 272 4.07 20.53 -1.96
C LEU A 272 3.42 21.55 -1.02
N VAL A 273 4.23 22.43 -0.41
CA VAL A 273 3.71 23.51 0.45
C VAL A 273 2.81 24.44 -0.35
N THR A 274 3.24 24.85 -1.53
CA THR A 274 2.48 25.74 -2.41
C THR A 274 1.17 25.09 -2.86
N ALA A 275 1.21 23.82 -3.28
CA ALA A 275 0.03 23.08 -3.71
C ALA A 275 -0.96 22.87 -2.55
N GLY A 276 -0.45 22.58 -1.35
CA GLY A 276 -1.27 22.46 -0.14
C GLY A 276 -1.98 23.75 0.27
N ALA A 277 -1.40 24.91 -0.05
CA ALA A 277 -2.04 26.22 0.16
C ALA A 277 -3.04 26.61 -0.94
N GLY A 278 -3.03 25.90 -2.08
CA GLY A 278 -3.93 26.15 -3.21
C GLY A 278 -5.37 25.71 -2.95
N SER A 279 -6.20 25.69 -4.00
CA SER A 279 -7.61 25.28 -3.93
C SER A 279 -7.94 24.12 -4.87
N GLY A 280 -6.93 23.31 -5.25
CA GLY A 280 -7.11 22.19 -6.18
C GLY A 280 -7.88 21.01 -5.58
N VAL A 281 -7.87 20.89 -4.26
CA VAL A 281 -8.61 19.87 -3.50
C VAL A 281 -9.28 20.49 -2.26
N PRO A 282 -10.32 19.84 -1.69
CA PRO A 282 -10.98 20.31 -0.47
C PRO A 282 -10.04 20.40 0.74
N ASP A 283 -10.38 21.25 1.71
CA ASP A 283 -9.62 21.36 2.96
C ASP A 283 -9.68 20.05 3.78
N GLU A 284 -10.85 19.43 3.84
CA GLU A 284 -11.14 18.19 4.57
C GLU A 284 -11.71 17.12 3.64
N PRO A 285 -11.43 15.83 3.89
CA PRO A 285 -12.04 14.73 3.14
C PRO A 285 -13.50 14.51 3.57
N ASP A 286 -14.27 13.79 2.76
CA ASP A 286 -15.68 13.48 3.06
C ASP A 286 -15.81 12.32 4.07
N ARG A 287 -15.57 12.66 5.34
CA ARG A 287 -15.67 11.72 6.46
C ARG A 287 -17.06 11.10 6.59
N ARG A 288 -18.12 11.84 6.27
CA ARG A 288 -19.49 11.35 6.37
C ARG A 288 -19.74 10.24 5.36
N TRP A 289 -19.37 10.46 4.11
CA TRP A 289 -19.50 9.43 3.08
C TRP A 289 -18.69 8.18 3.43
N VAL A 290 -17.46 8.34 3.95
CA VAL A 290 -16.61 7.21 4.35
C VAL A 290 -17.22 6.44 5.53
N ASP A 291 -17.77 7.12 6.52
CA ASP A 291 -18.45 6.48 7.65
C ASP A 291 -19.70 5.70 7.19
N ASP A 292 -20.54 6.34 6.37
CA ASP A 292 -21.70 5.71 5.75
C ASP A 292 -21.28 4.50 4.89
N TRP A 293 -20.14 4.57 4.20
CA TRP A 293 -19.61 3.50 3.34
C TRP A 293 -19.13 2.32 4.17
N LEU A 294 -18.36 2.58 5.23
CA LEU A 294 -17.94 1.54 6.17
C LEU A 294 -19.17 0.85 6.76
N HIS A 295 -20.15 1.61 7.24
CA HIS A 295 -21.34 1.05 7.88
C HIS A 295 -22.14 0.14 6.94
N ARG A 296 -22.53 0.63 5.75
CA ARG A 296 -23.33 -0.16 4.79
C ARG A 296 -22.57 -1.36 4.25
N SER A 297 -21.27 -1.24 4.04
CA SER A 297 -20.44 -2.33 3.52
C SER A 297 -20.29 -3.45 4.54
N HIS A 298 -20.09 -3.13 5.82
CA HIS A 298 -20.04 -4.13 6.89
C HIS A 298 -21.37 -4.85 7.08
N LEU A 299 -22.51 -4.13 7.10
CA LEU A 299 -23.82 -4.77 7.19
C LEU A 299 -24.03 -5.77 6.04
N ARG A 300 -23.76 -5.36 4.80
CA ARG A 300 -23.82 -6.25 3.63
C ARG A 300 -22.93 -7.47 3.76
N PHE A 301 -21.69 -7.30 4.24
CA PHE A 301 -20.74 -8.40 4.43
C PHE A 301 -21.20 -9.39 5.50
N TRP A 302 -21.81 -8.89 6.57
CA TRP A 302 -22.28 -9.71 7.70
C TRP A 302 -23.61 -10.42 7.46
N ASP A 303 -24.38 -9.98 6.46
CA ASP A 303 -25.65 -10.56 6.03
C ASP A 303 -25.46 -11.71 5.03
N VAL A 304 -24.23 -11.95 4.55
CA VAL A 304 -23.91 -13.13 3.75
C VAL A 304 -23.97 -14.38 4.66
N PRO A 305 -24.82 -15.38 4.36
CA PRO A 305 -24.99 -16.58 5.19
C PRO A 305 -23.72 -17.44 5.32
#